data_AF-A0A927VSC0-F1
#
_entry.id   AF-A0A927VSC0-F1
#
_cell.length_a   1.000
_cell.length_b   1.000
_cell.length_c   1.000
_cell.angle_alpha   90.00
_cell.angle_beta   90.00
_cell.angle_gamma   90.00
#
_symmetry.space_group_name_H-M   'P 1'
#
loop_
_entity.id
_entity.type
_entity.pdbx_description
1 polymer ?
#
loop_
_entity_poly.entity_id
_entity_poly.type
_entity_poly.pdbx_seq_one_letter_code
_entity_poly.pdbx_strand_id
1 'polypeptide(L)'
;MFKKITNGCVRVISRWLPDPFIFAVILSIIVYIFAMIATGMGPLKILNAWGATSGFWNLLAFSMQMACVLVFGSAMASSKPVKAALRWLASIAHNNFQ
;
A
#
# COMPACT_ATOMS: atom_id res chain seq x y z
N MET A 1 12.90 22.16 21.15
CA MET A 1 13.87 22.13 20.03
C MET A 1 13.54 21.07 18.99
N PHE A 2 13.38 19.80 19.37
CA PHE A 2 13.03 18.69 18.46
C PHE A 2 11.78 18.94 17.59
N LYS A 3 10.65 19.36 18.19
CA LYS A 3 9.42 19.67 17.43
C LYS A 3 9.60 20.73 16.33
N LYS A 4 10.55 21.67 16.48
CA LYS A 4 10.80 22.74 15.50
C LYS A 4 11.58 22.21 14.29
N ILE A 5 12.53 21.31 14.53
CA ILE A 5 13.27 20.58 13.49
C ILE A 5 12.34 19.59 12.78
N THR A 6 11.54 18.82 13.54
CA THR A 6 10.55 17.89 12.98
C THR A 6 9.53 18.62 12.12
N ASN A 7 8.98 19.76 12.56
CA ASN A 7 8.04 20.53 11.75
C ASN A 7 8.70 21.17 10.51
N GLY A 8 9.99 21.50 10.59
CA GLY A 8 10.78 21.94 9.43
C GLY A 8 10.94 20.83 8.40
N CYS A 9 11.39 19.64 8.82
CA CYS A 9 11.48 18.46 7.96
C CYS A 9 10.12 18.09 7.36
N VAL A 10 9.06 18.02 8.17
CA VAL A 10 7.70 17.72 7.69
C VAL A 10 7.25 18.75 6.67
N ARG A 11 7.54 20.04 6.85
CA ARG A 11 7.14 21.08 5.88
C ARG A 11 7.90 20.99 4.55
N VAL A 12 9.19 20.65 4.58
CA VAL A 12 9.98 20.43 3.37
C VAL A 12 9.48 19.17 2.66
N ILE A 13 9.35 18.06 3.40
CA ILE A 13 8.86 16.77 2.93
C ILE A 13 7.46 16.90 2.34
N SER A 14 6.49 17.51 3.03
CA SER A 14 5.12 17.68 2.51
C SER A 14 5.02 18.61 1.30
N ARG A 15 6.02 19.46 1.05
CA ARG A 15 6.03 20.36 -0.12
C ARG A 15 6.75 19.75 -1.32
N TRP A 16 7.65 18.81 -1.07
CA TRP A 16 8.46 18.14 -2.09
C TRP A 16 8.01 16.72 -2.39
N LEU A 17 7.28 16.04 -1.50
CA LEU A 17 6.66 14.75 -1.80
C LEU A 17 5.61 15.00 -2.87
N PRO A 18 5.86 14.60 -4.13
CA PRO A 18 4.79 14.46 -5.08
C PRO A 18 3.86 13.38 -4.53
N ASP A 19 2.65 13.33 -5.06
CA ASP A 19 1.78 12.20 -4.80
C ASP A 19 2.57 10.87 -5.05
N PRO A 20 2.53 9.89 -4.12
CA PRO A 20 3.30 8.66 -4.25
C PRO A 20 3.11 7.94 -5.59
N PHE A 21 1.93 8.09 -6.21
CA PHE A 21 1.65 7.57 -7.53
C PHE A 21 2.52 8.21 -8.61
N ILE A 22 2.65 9.55 -8.59
CA ILE A 22 3.49 10.29 -9.54
C ILE A 22 4.94 9.83 -9.44
N PHE A 23 5.44 9.63 -8.21
CA PHE A 23 6.79 9.13 -7.99
C PHE A 23 6.98 7.74 -8.61
N ALA A 24 6.02 6.83 -8.44
CA ALA A 24 6.06 5.50 -9.04
C ALA A 24 6.05 5.55 -10.58
N VAL A 25 5.25 6.44 -11.19
CA VAL A 25 5.21 6.62 -12.65
C VAL A 25 6.56 7.09 -13.20
N ILE A 26 7.14 8.13 -12.60
CA ILE A 26 8.45 8.65 -13.02
C ILE A 26 9.52 7.57 -12.89
N LEU A 27 9.54 6.86 -11.77
CA LEU A 27 10.50 5.78 -11.54
C LEU A 27 10.34 4.65 -12.56
N SER A 28 9.10 4.30 -12.92
CA SER A 28 8.82 3.29 -13.95
C SER A 28 9.39 3.69 -15.31
N ILE A 29 9.31 4.96 -15.69
CA ILE A 29 9.91 5.48 -16.93
C ILE A 29 11.44 5.41 -16.86
N ILE A 30 12.04 5.81 -15.73
CA ILE A 30 13.49 5.74 -15.53
C ILE A 30 13.98 4.29 -15.65
N VAL A 31 13.32 3.35 -14.98
CA VAL A 31 13.66 1.92 -15.02
C VAL A 31 13.49 1.37 -16.44
N TYR A 32 12.47 1.79 -17.19
CA TYR A 32 12.28 1.40 -18.59
C TYR A 32 13.47 1.84 -19.47
N ILE A 33 13.93 3.09 -19.33
CA ILE A 33 15.09 3.61 -20.06
C ILE A 33 16.36 2.87 -19.66
N PHE A 34 16.58 2.66 -18.35
CA PHE A 34 17.73 1.92 -17.86
C PHE A 34 17.74 0.46 -18.34
N ALA A 35 16.58 -0.20 -18.39
CA ALA A 35 16.47 -1.57 -18.89
C ALA A 35 16.80 -1.67 -20.39
N MET A 36 16.42 -0.67 -21.20
CA MET A 36 16.82 -0.62 -22.61
C MET A 36 18.33 -0.52 -22.78
N ILE A 37 18.99 0.33 -22.00
CA ILE A 37 20.45 0.52 -22.08
C ILE A 37 21.20 -0.70 -21.52
N ALA A 38 20.74 -1.25 -20.39
CA ALA A 38 21.44 -2.33 -19.69
C ALA A 38 21.29 -3.70 -20.35
N THR A 39 20.10 -4.01 -20.89
CA THR A 39 19.82 -5.36 -21.43
C THR A 39 19.88 -5.41 -22.96
N GLY A 40 19.92 -4.26 -23.65
CA GLY A 40 19.96 -4.20 -25.12
C GLY A 40 18.74 -4.84 -25.82
N MET A 41 17.69 -5.17 -25.06
CA MET A 41 16.47 -5.76 -25.59
C MET A 41 15.60 -4.69 -26.25
N GLY A 42 14.97 -5.05 -27.38
CA GLY A 42 14.10 -4.13 -28.11
C GLY A 42 12.96 -3.58 -27.23
N PRO A 43 12.51 -2.33 -27.48
CA PRO A 43 11.57 -1.61 -26.62
C PRO A 43 10.25 -2.34 -26.39
N LEU A 44 9.79 -3.11 -27.39
CA LEU A 44 8.58 -3.94 -27.30
C LEU A 44 8.75 -5.15 -26.38
N LYS A 45 9.95 -5.73 -26.26
CA LYS A 45 10.20 -6.86 -25.35
C LYS A 45 10.18 -6.40 -23.89
N ILE A 46 10.71 -5.22 -23.60
CA ILE A 46 10.68 -4.67 -22.24
C ILE A 46 9.27 -4.25 -21.85
N LEU A 47 8.51 -3.65 -22.76
CA LEU A 47 7.08 -3.36 -22.52
C LEU A 47 6.27 -4.64 -22.33
N ASN A 48 6.54 -5.70 -23.11
CA ASN A 48 5.93 -7.00 -22.87
C ASN A 48 6.39 -7.60 -21.55
N ALA A 49 7.64 -7.49 -21.14
CA ALA A 49 8.09 -8.01 -19.85
C ALA A 49 7.42 -7.27 -18.66
N TRP A 50 7.23 -5.96 -18.80
CA TRP A 50 6.56 -5.14 -17.79
C TRP A 50 5.04 -5.38 -17.77
N GLY A 51 4.41 -5.44 -18.94
CA GLY A 51 2.96 -5.55 -19.12
C GLY A 51 2.41 -6.97 -19.31
N ALA A 52 3.26 -7.99 -19.44
CA ALA A 52 2.81 -9.38 -19.52
C ALA A 52 2.17 -9.79 -18.19
N THR A 53 1.34 -10.83 -18.27
CA THR A 53 0.61 -11.42 -17.16
C THR A 53 1.48 -11.85 -15.98
N SER A 54 2.79 -12.04 -16.18
CA SER A 54 3.77 -12.37 -15.14
C SER A 54 4.44 -11.16 -14.46
N GLY A 55 4.27 -9.94 -14.99
CA GLY A 55 4.89 -8.72 -14.48
C GLY A 55 3.95 -7.89 -13.62
N PHE A 56 3.63 -6.68 -14.07
CA PHE A 56 2.88 -5.69 -13.31
C PHE A 56 1.42 -6.08 -13.05
N TRP A 57 0.74 -6.64 -14.05
CA TRP A 57 -0.71 -6.95 -13.94
C TRP A 57 -1.03 -8.10 -12.97
N ASN A 58 -0.06 -8.98 -12.69
CA ASN A 58 -0.22 -10.00 -11.67
C ASN A 58 -0.38 -9.38 -10.26
N LEU A 59 0.39 -8.32 -9.99
CA LEU A 59 0.31 -7.59 -8.73
C LEU A 59 -1.03 -6.89 -8.55
N LEU A 60 -1.69 -6.50 -9.65
CA LEU A 60 -3.02 -5.89 -9.57
C LEU A 60 -4.05 -6.87 -9.00
N ALA A 61 -4.11 -8.10 -9.52
CA ALA A 61 -5.00 -9.14 -9.01
C ALA A 61 -4.73 -9.44 -7.52
N PHE A 62 -3.46 -9.54 -7.14
CA PHE A 62 -3.05 -9.70 -5.74
C PHE A 62 -3.46 -8.51 -4.86
N SER A 63 -3.24 -7.29 -5.34
CA SER A 63 -3.59 -6.07 -4.60
C SER A 63 -5.11 -5.94 -4.39
N MET A 64 -5.91 -6.31 -5.38
CA MET A 64 -7.37 -6.34 -5.28
C MET A 64 -7.84 -7.31 -4.21
N GLN A 65 -7.23 -8.51 -4.15
CA GLN A 65 -7.54 -9.49 -3.11
C GLN A 65 -7.23 -8.92 -1.71
N MET A 66 -6.06 -8.31 -1.52
CA MET A 66 -5.68 -7.70 -0.23
C MET A 66 -6.57 -6.50 0.14
N ALA A 67 -6.94 -5.66 -0.83
CA ALA A 67 -7.86 -4.55 -0.62
C ALA A 67 -9.25 -5.04 -0.19
N CYS A 68 -9.79 -6.07 -0.87
CA CYS A 68 -11.05 -6.70 -0.48
C CYS A 68 -10.99 -7.29 0.93
N VAL A 69 -9.89 -7.96 1.31
CA VAL A 69 -9.71 -8.50 2.68
C VAL A 69 -9.78 -7.38 3.72
N LEU A 70 -9.13 -6.23 3.48
CA LEU A 70 -9.17 -5.09 4.40
C LEU A 70 -10.55 -4.45 4.49
N VAL A 71 -11.20 -4.23 3.34
CA VAL A 71 -12.55 -3.63 3.28
C VAL A 71 -13.55 -4.55 3.96
N PHE A 72 -13.58 -5.84 3.63
CA PHE A 72 -14.45 -6.81 4.28
C PHE A 72 -14.11 -6.99 5.76
N GLY A 73 -12.84 -6.98 6.14
CA GLY A 73 -12.42 -7.00 7.54
C GLY A 73 -12.96 -5.81 8.32
N SER A 74 -12.87 -4.60 7.77
CA SER A 74 -13.41 -3.39 8.41
C SER A 74 -14.95 -3.38 8.48
N ALA A 75 -15.62 -3.87 7.43
CA ALA A 75 -17.08 -4.00 7.38
C ALA A 75 -17.57 -5.06 8.38
N MET A 76 -16.87 -6.20 8.46
CA MET A 76 -17.15 -7.28 9.39
C MET A 76 -16.90 -6.85 10.84
N ALA A 77 -15.80 -6.16 11.15
CA ALA A 77 -15.53 -5.58 12.47
C ALA A 77 -16.60 -4.56 12.89
N SER A 78 -17.19 -3.85 11.92
CA SER A 78 -18.26 -2.89 12.16
C SER A 78 -19.63 -3.53 12.37
N SER A 79 -19.79 -4.81 12.02
CA SER A 79 -21.06 -5.54 12.10
C SER A 79 -21.50 -5.84 13.54
N LYS A 80 -22.82 -5.76 13.77
CA LYS A 80 -23.46 -6.06 15.06
C LYS A 80 -23.07 -7.44 15.66
N PRO A 81 -23.02 -8.55 14.90
CA PRO A 81 -22.66 -9.86 15.46
C PRO A 81 -21.22 -9.90 15.99
N VAL A 82 -20.26 -9.27 15.29
CA VAL A 82 -18.85 -9.25 15.72
C VAL A 82 -18.66 -8.38 16.96
N LYS A 83 -19.34 -7.24 17.05
CA LYS A 83 -19.34 -6.41 18.27
C LYS A 83 -19.99 -7.13 19.45
N ALA A 84 -21.05 -7.91 19.22
CA ALA A 84 -21.69 -8.71 20.26
C ALA A 84 -20.76 -9.82 20.77
N ALA A 85 -20.07 -10.53 19.86
CA ALA A 85 -19.06 -11.52 20.22
C ALA A 85 -17.88 -10.90 21.00
N LEU A 86 -17.38 -9.74 20.58
CA LEU A 86 -16.33 -9.01 21.32
C LEU A 86 -16.80 -8.56 22.70
N ARG A 87 -18.04 -8.10 22.85
CA ARG A 87 -18.62 -7.74 24.16
C ARG A 87 -18.78 -8.95 25.06
N TRP A 88 -19.17 -10.09 24.51
CA TRP A 88 -19.25 -11.34 25.25
C TRP A 88 -17.86 -11.77 25.75
N LEU A 89 -16.85 -11.75 24.88
CA LEU A 89 -15.46 -12.02 25.27
C LEU A 89 -14.95 -11.02 26.32
N ALA A 90 -15.25 -9.73 26.17
CA ALA A 90 -14.89 -8.70 27.15
C ALA A 90 -15.60 -8.89 28.49
N SER A 91 -16.84 -9.41 28.50
CA SER A 91 -17.56 -9.72 29.74
C SER A 91 -16.96 -10.91 30.50
N ILE A 92 -16.30 -11.85 29.81
CA ILE A 92 -15.56 -12.95 30.44
C ILE A 92 -14.30 -12.43 31.14
N ALA A 93 -13.65 -11.40 30.59
CA ALA A 93 -12.50 -10.73 31.20
C ALA A 93 -12.89 -9.80 32.38
N HIS A 94 -14.16 -9.45 32.53
CA HIS A 94 -14.65 -8.65 33.66
C HIS A 94 -15.18 -9.55 34.77
N ASN A 95 -14.28 -10.28 35.44
CA ASN A 95 -14.57 -10.85 36.76
C ASN A 95 -13.40 -10.53 37.72
N ASN A 96 -13.72 -9.68 38.70
CA ASN A 96 -13.04 -9.50 39.99
C ASN A 96 -11.64 -8.86 40.01
N PHE A 97 -11.57 -7.57 39.73
CA PHE A 97 -10.65 -6.66 40.46
C PHE A 97 -11.48 -5.57 41.14
N GLN A 98 -12.25 -5.97 42.15
CA GLN A 98 -12.66 -5.12 43.26
C GLN A 98 -12.13 -5.76 44.55
#